data_AF-A0A7T8KAQ1-F1
#
_entry.id   AF-A0A7T8KAQ1-F1
#
_cell.length_a   1.000
_cell.length_b   1.000
_cell.length_c   1.000
_cell.angle_alpha   90.00
_cell.angle_beta   90.00
_cell.angle_gamma   90.00
#
_symmetry.space_group_name_H-M   'P 1'
#
loop_
_entity.id
_entity.type
_entity.pdbx_description
1 polymer ?
#
loop_
_entity_poly.entity_id
_entity_poly.type
_entity_poly.pdbx_seq_one_letter_code
_entity_poly.pdbx_strand_id
1 'polypeptide(L)'
;RDVLSEPSDKATIQSMLSKLVVIKLNGGLGTSMGCKGPKSVISVRNDLTFLDLTVQQIEYLNKTYDVIRYPRIHKESLMPIATDIRTEAFMEAWYPPGHGDFYQSFSNSGLLDKLIEDGKEFCFLSNIDNMGATVDLGILNLCLNENREFVMEVTDKNASRRQGLLEVAQVPKSHTEDFKSVKKFNVFNTNNL
;
A
#
# COMPACT_ATOMS: atom_id res chain seq x y z
N ARG A 1 20.74 11.29 -11.23
CA ARG A 1 19.95 11.23 -9.99
C ARG A 1 19.61 12.66 -9.66
N ASP A 2 18.33 12.99 -9.67
CA ASP A 2 17.90 14.35 -9.39
C ASP A 2 18.23 14.68 -7.94
N VAL A 3 18.90 15.80 -7.73
CA VAL A 3 19.22 16.28 -6.38
C VAL A 3 18.00 17.08 -5.95
N LEU A 4 17.18 16.50 -5.07
CA LEU A 4 16.02 17.19 -4.52
C LEU A 4 16.49 18.24 -3.50
N SER A 5 15.84 19.39 -3.49
CA SER A 5 16.12 20.44 -2.52
C SER A 5 15.41 20.14 -1.21
N GLU A 6 16.19 19.98 -0.14
CA GLU A 6 15.64 19.82 1.19
C GLU A 6 15.46 21.19 1.89
N PRO A 7 14.29 21.45 2.48
CA PRO A 7 14.10 22.63 3.31
C PRO A 7 14.92 22.51 4.59
N SER A 8 15.63 23.57 4.96
CA SER A 8 16.44 23.62 6.20
C SER A 8 15.74 24.34 7.35
N ASP A 9 14.73 25.15 7.05
CA ASP A 9 13.99 25.93 8.05
C ASP A 9 12.93 25.09 8.77
N LYS A 10 12.96 25.14 10.10
CA LYS A 10 12.09 24.32 10.97
C LYS A 10 10.61 24.71 10.85
N ALA A 11 10.30 26.01 10.73
CA ALA A 11 8.92 26.47 10.61
C ALA A 11 8.31 25.99 9.28
N THR A 12 9.10 26.05 8.21
CA THR A 12 8.74 25.53 6.89
C THR A 12 8.48 24.04 6.93
N ILE A 13 9.40 23.24 7.51
CA ILE A 13 9.21 21.78 7.66
C ILE A 13 7.93 21.46 8.45
N GLN A 14 7.69 22.16 9.55
CA GLN A 14 6.48 21.94 10.36
C GLN A 14 5.19 22.24 9.58
N SER A 15 5.19 23.30 8.77
CA SER A 15 4.08 23.67 7.89
C SER A 15 3.85 22.64 6.78
N MET A 16 4.93 22.08 6.22
CA MET A 16 4.81 21.02 5.20
C MET A 16 4.24 19.74 5.80
N LEU A 17 4.76 19.32 6.96
CA LEU A 17 4.33 18.10 7.63
C LEU A 17 2.90 18.20 8.18
N SER A 18 2.42 19.40 8.54
CA SER A 18 1.04 19.57 8.99
C SER A 18 0.01 19.28 7.89
N LYS A 19 0.41 19.38 6.62
CA LYS A 19 -0.40 19.07 5.44
C LYS A 19 -0.31 17.60 4.99
N LEU A 20 0.62 16.82 5.54
CA LEU A 20 0.87 15.43 5.16
C LEU A 20 0.14 14.44 6.09
N VAL A 21 -0.39 13.37 5.51
CA VAL A 21 -0.89 12.18 6.22
C VAL A 21 -0.04 10.98 5.83
N VAL A 22 0.34 10.15 6.79
CA VAL A 22 1.07 8.90 6.53
C VAL A 22 0.12 7.72 6.64
N ILE A 23 0.08 6.90 5.59
CA ILE A 23 -0.81 5.74 5.46
C ILE A 23 0.06 4.51 5.25
N LYS A 24 -0.16 3.47 6.07
CA LYS A 24 0.53 2.19 5.94
C LYS A 24 -0.44 1.11 5.48
N LEU A 25 -0.14 0.50 4.34
CA LEU A 25 -0.92 -0.58 3.75
C LEU A 25 -0.62 -1.89 4.49
N ASN A 26 -1.67 -2.51 5.02
CA ASN A 26 -1.60 -3.78 5.78
C ASN A 26 -2.55 -4.87 5.24
N GLY A 27 -2.92 -4.80 3.96
CA GLY A 27 -3.84 -5.77 3.34
C GLY A 27 -3.22 -7.13 2.98
N GLY A 28 -1.89 -7.26 3.09
CA GLY A 28 -1.16 -8.47 2.71
C GLY A 28 -1.33 -9.60 3.72
N LEU A 29 -1.80 -10.76 3.25
CA LEU A 29 -1.83 -12.00 4.04
C LEU A 29 -0.42 -12.60 4.11
N GLY A 30 0.05 -12.97 5.30
CA GLY A 30 1.36 -13.59 5.58
C GLY A 30 1.47 -15.05 5.13
N THR A 31 0.61 -15.50 4.21
CA THR A 31 0.50 -16.91 3.79
C THR A 31 1.79 -17.45 3.16
N SER A 32 2.57 -16.60 2.49
CA SER A 32 3.90 -16.96 1.95
C SER A 32 4.96 -17.23 3.02
N MET A 33 4.72 -16.79 4.26
CA MET A 33 5.61 -17.02 5.41
C MET A 33 5.06 -18.07 6.38
N GLY A 34 4.05 -18.85 5.96
CA GLY A 34 3.47 -19.93 6.76
C GLY A 34 2.51 -19.49 7.88
N CYS A 35 2.16 -18.19 7.94
CA CYS A 35 1.26 -17.66 8.96
C CYS A 35 -0.20 -17.66 8.47
N LYS A 36 -1.14 -18.08 9.33
CA LYS A 36 -2.58 -17.90 9.15
C LYS A 36 -2.99 -16.51 9.66
N GLY A 37 -2.69 -15.45 8.91
CA GLY A 37 -3.06 -14.07 9.29
C GLY A 37 -2.36 -12.97 8.47
N PRO A 38 -2.63 -11.68 8.74
CA PRO A 38 -1.93 -10.55 8.12
C PRO A 38 -0.41 -10.62 8.33
N LYS A 39 0.38 -10.17 7.35
CA LYS A 39 1.85 -10.26 7.39
C LYS A 39 2.48 -9.45 8.54
N SER A 40 1.74 -8.51 9.12
CA SER A 40 2.12 -7.74 10.31
C SER A 40 2.26 -8.57 11.60
N VAL A 41 1.84 -9.84 11.58
CA VAL A 41 1.83 -10.77 12.73
C VAL A 41 3.21 -11.38 13.02
N ILE A 42 4.23 -11.15 12.18
CA ILE A 42 5.56 -11.74 12.37
C ILE A 42 6.46 -10.87 13.26
N SER A 43 7.05 -11.47 14.28
CA SER A 43 8.01 -10.86 15.21
C SER A 43 9.33 -10.52 14.51
N VAL A 44 9.69 -9.24 14.50
CA VAL A 44 10.89 -8.73 13.80
C VAL A 44 12.07 -8.51 14.76
N ARG A 45 11.84 -8.10 16.03
CA ARG A 45 12.84 -8.07 17.13
C ARG A 45 12.21 -7.66 18.47
N ASN A 46 12.72 -8.22 19.58
CA ASN A 46 12.41 -7.85 20.98
C ASN A 46 10.95 -7.98 21.43
N ASP A 47 10.22 -9.02 20.98
CA ASP A 47 8.84 -9.33 21.44
C ASP A 47 7.81 -8.19 21.35
N LEU A 48 8.14 -7.08 20.69
CA LEU A 48 7.23 -5.98 20.38
C LEU A 48 6.67 -6.21 18.98
N THR A 49 5.38 -6.51 18.91
CA THR A 49 4.67 -6.59 17.63
C THR A 49 4.21 -5.18 17.24
N PHE A 50 4.20 -4.85 15.95
CA PHE A 50 3.50 -3.66 15.44
C PHE A 50 1.97 -3.76 15.63
N LEU A 51 1.49 -4.81 16.30
CA LEU A 51 0.18 -5.40 16.09
C LEU A 51 -0.80 -5.15 17.24
N ASP A 52 -0.37 -5.03 18.51
CA ASP A 52 -1.35 -4.97 19.61
C ASP A 52 -2.20 -3.70 19.61
N LEU A 53 -1.65 -2.57 19.15
CA LEU A 53 -2.39 -1.31 19.01
C LEU A 53 -3.14 -1.23 17.68
N THR A 54 -2.59 -1.81 16.62
CA THR A 54 -3.14 -1.69 15.26
C THR A 54 -4.23 -2.73 14.97
N VAL A 55 -4.18 -3.92 15.57
CA VAL A 55 -5.23 -4.95 15.39
C VAL A 55 -6.50 -4.60 16.14
N GLN A 56 -6.43 -4.03 17.34
CA GLN A 56 -7.64 -3.53 18.01
C GLN A 56 -8.27 -2.38 17.21
N GLN A 57 -7.45 -1.50 16.63
CA GLN A 57 -7.92 -0.45 15.74
C GLN A 57 -8.50 -1.02 14.43
N ILE A 58 -7.84 -1.98 13.77
CA ILE A 58 -8.32 -2.59 12.51
C ILE A 58 -9.56 -3.46 12.74
N GLU A 59 -9.67 -4.22 13.83
CA GLU A 59 -10.90 -4.95 14.18
C GLU A 59 -12.05 -4.01 14.51
N TYR A 60 -11.79 -2.94 15.27
CA TYR A 60 -12.76 -1.88 15.52
C TYR A 60 -13.19 -1.22 14.20
N LEU A 61 -12.23 -0.86 13.33
CA LEU A 61 -12.50 -0.23 12.05
C LEU A 61 -13.26 -1.17 11.08
N ASN A 62 -12.92 -2.45 11.02
CA ASN A 62 -13.63 -3.45 10.22
C ASN A 62 -15.07 -3.66 10.72
N LYS A 63 -15.30 -3.64 12.04
CA LYS A 63 -16.65 -3.74 12.62
C LYS A 63 -17.47 -2.45 12.48
N THR A 64 -16.79 -1.30 12.43
CA THR A 64 -17.45 0.02 12.45
C THR A 64 -17.68 0.57 11.03
N TYR A 65 -16.81 0.23 10.06
CA TYR A 65 -16.77 0.85 8.73
C TYR A 65 -16.80 -0.14 7.55
N ASP A 66 -17.05 -1.43 7.82
CA ASP A 66 -17.41 -2.45 6.80
C ASP A 66 -16.46 -2.52 5.59
N VAL A 67 -15.17 -2.74 5.85
CA VAL A 67 -14.14 -2.83 4.79
C VAL A 67 -14.51 -3.92 3.77
N ILE A 68 -14.58 -3.51 2.50
CA ILE A 68 -15.13 -4.31 1.40
C ILE A 68 -14.29 -5.56 1.16
N ARG A 69 -14.94 -6.73 1.16
CA ARG A 69 -14.37 -8.02 0.74
C ARG A 69 -15.09 -8.51 -0.50
N TYR A 70 -14.34 -9.05 -1.46
CA TYR A 70 -14.92 -9.61 -2.68
C TYR A 70 -15.01 -11.14 -2.59
N PRO A 71 -16.07 -11.76 -3.13
CA PRO A 71 -16.15 -13.21 -3.19
C PRO A 71 -15.18 -13.73 -4.24
N ARG A 72 -14.46 -14.81 -3.92
CA ARG A 72 -13.65 -15.54 -4.90
C ARG A 72 -14.58 -16.16 -5.94
N ILE A 73 -14.10 -16.25 -7.17
CA ILE A 73 -14.85 -16.80 -8.30
C ILE A 73 -14.24 -18.15 -8.69
N HIS A 74 -15.10 -19.15 -8.93
CA HIS A 74 -14.67 -20.43 -9.44
C HIS A 74 -14.25 -20.31 -10.91
N LYS A 75 -13.07 -20.85 -11.26
CA LYS A 75 -12.42 -20.57 -12.55
C LYS A 75 -13.23 -21.07 -13.76
N GLU A 76 -13.83 -22.27 -13.69
CA GLU A 76 -14.59 -22.83 -14.81
C GLU A 76 -16.02 -22.28 -14.90
N SER A 77 -16.74 -22.17 -13.78
CA SER A 77 -18.15 -21.76 -13.78
C SER A 77 -18.36 -20.26 -13.77
N LEU A 78 -17.32 -19.47 -13.44
CA LEU A 78 -17.37 -18.01 -13.28
C LEU A 78 -18.39 -17.53 -12.22
N MET A 79 -18.83 -18.44 -11.34
CA MET A 79 -19.76 -18.14 -10.25
C MET A 79 -19.00 -17.87 -8.94
N PRO A 80 -19.57 -17.04 -8.03
CA PRO A 80 -19.03 -16.86 -6.69
C PRO A 80 -18.94 -18.19 -5.93
N ILE A 81 -17.81 -18.39 -5.25
CA ILE A 81 -17.62 -19.52 -4.31
C ILE A 81 -18.42 -19.28 -3.02
N ALA A 82 -18.56 -18.01 -2.62
CA ALA A 82 -19.34 -17.64 -1.47
C ALA A 82 -20.83 -17.92 -1.70
N THR A 83 -21.41 -18.76 -0.85
CA THR A 83 -22.84 -19.07 -0.82
C THR A 83 -23.61 -18.25 0.22
N ASP A 84 -22.88 -17.52 1.07
CA ASP A 84 -23.42 -16.70 2.16
C ASP A 84 -22.58 -15.43 2.33
N ILE A 85 -23.23 -14.31 2.65
CA ILE A 85 -22.61 -13.00 2.89
C ILE A 85 -21.84 -12.94 4.21
N ARG A 86 -22.12 -13.86 5.15
CA ARG A 86 -21.45 -13.96 6.45
C ARG A 86 -20.03 -14.48 6.27
N THR A 87 -19.09 -13.54 6.15
CA THR A 87 -17.66 -13.80 5.91
C THR A 87 -16.99 -14.66 7.00
N GLU A 88 -17.53 -14.68 8.21
CA GLU A 88 -17.00 -15.42 9.37
C GLU A 88 -17.08 -16.95 9.21
N ALA A 89 -18.12 -17.45 8.52
CA ALA A 89 -18.32 -18.89 8.34
C ALA A 89 -17.51 -19.47 7.17
N PHE A 90 -17.05 -18.61 6.23
CA PHE A 90 -16.41 -19.03 4.98
C PHE A 90 -15.25 -18.11 4.57
N MET A 91 -14.31 -17.88 5.47
CA MET A 91 -13.18 -16.95 5.24
C MET A 91 -12.37 -17.26 3.96
N GLU A 92 -12.29 -18.52 3.53
CA GLU A 92 -11.60 -18.93 2.30
C GLU A 92 -12.35 -18.55 1.01
N ALA A 93 -13.67 -18.34 1.08
CA ALA A 93 -14.50 -17.95 -0.06
C ALA A 93 -14.41 -16.46 -0.38
N TRP A 94 -13.79 -15.66 0.50
CA TRP A 94 -13.65 -14.22 0.38
C TRP A 94 -12.17 -13.83 0.25
N TYR A 95 -11.89 -12.67 -0.36
CA TYR A 95 -10.55 -12.11 -0.39
C TYR A 95 -10.60 -10.57 -0.33
N PRO A 96 -9.62 -9.92 0.32
CA PRO A 96 -9.49 -8.48 0.25
C PRO A 96 -9.04 -8.09 -1.18
N PRO A 97 -9.57 -7.01 -1.77
CA PRO A 97 -9.33 -6.60 -3.17
C PRO A 97 -7.90 -6.13 -3.52
N GLY A 98 -6.90 -6.47 -2.72
CA GLY A 98 -5.54 -5.98 -2.89
C GLY A 98 -5.43 -4.49 -2.59
N HIS A 99 -4.22 -3.95 -2.74
CA HIS A 99 -3.89 -2.57 -2.35
C HIS A 99 -4.53 -1.49 -3.25
N GLY A 100 -5.02 -1.86 -4.44
CA GLY A 100 -5.64 -0.93 -5.40
C GLY A 100 -7.03 -0.43 -4.98
N ASP A 101 -7.71 -1.13 -4.07
CA ASP A 101 -9.01 -0.71 -3.53
C ASP A 101 -8.92 0.41 -2.49
N PHE A 102 -7.68 0.75 -2.08
CA PHE A 102 -7.43 1.81 -1.11
C PHE A 102 -8.20 3.09 -1.44
N TYR A 103 -8.18 3.56 -2.69
CA TYR A 103 -8.81 4.83 -3.07
C TYR A 103 -10.33 4.83 -2.82
N GLN A 104 -11.01 3.76 -3.22
CA GLN A 104 -12.46 3.64 -3.07
C GLN A 104 -12.84 3.45 -1.61
N SER A 105 -12.13 2.57 -0.90
CA SER A 105 -12.35 2.33 0.53
C SER A 105 -12.06 3.59 1.37
N PHE A 106 -11.01 4.34 1.04
CA PHE A 106 -10.65 5.58 1.73
C PHE A 106 -11.69 6.68 1.52
N SER A 107 -12.19 6.86 0.30
CA SER A 107 -13.30 7.78 0.02
C SER A 107 -14.59 7.37 0.73
N ASN A 108 -15.01 6.10 0.62
CA ASN A 108 -16.25 5.62 1.22
C ASN A 108 -16.24 5.67 2.76
N SER A 109 -15.06 5.61 3.38
CA SER A 109 -14.93 5.68 4.84
C SER A 109 -15.26 7.06 5.43
N GLY A 110 -15.34 8.12 4.62
CA GLY A 110 -15.46 9.50 5.07
C GLY A 110 -14.18 10.08 5.70
N LEU A 111 -13.11 9.28 5.82
CA LEU A 111 -11.81 9.76 6.31
C LEU A 111 -11.16 10.73 5.32
N LEU A 112 -11.33 10.51 4.01
CA LEU A 112 -10.83 11.43 2.99
C LEU A 112 -11.37 12.84 3.21
N ASP A 113 -12.70 12.97 3.31
CA ASP A 113 -13.37 14.27 3.50
C ASP A 113 -12.92 14.93 4.80
N LYS A 114 -12.86 14.16 5.89
CA LYS A 114 -12.39 14.67 7.19
C LYS A 114 -10.94 15.18 7.12
N LEU A 115 -10.05 14.47 6.43
CA LEU A 115 -8.65 14.88 6.32
C LEU A 115 -8.51 16.13 5.46
N ILE A 116 -9.32 16.26 4.41
CA ILE A 116 -9.40 17.50 3.62
C ILE A 116 -9.90 18.65 4.49
N GLU A 117 -10.93 18.45 5.31
CA GLU A 117 -11.43 19.45 6.28
C GLU A 117 -10.37 19.85 7.32
N ASP A 118 -9.56 18.91 7.78
CA ASP A 118 -8.42 19.13 8.68
C ASP A 118 -7.22 19.83 7.98
N GLY A 119 -7.35 20.22 6.71
CA GLY A 119 -6.34 20.94 5.94
C GLY A 119 -5.19 20.06 5.46
N LYS A 120 -5.41 18.75 5.31
CA LYS A 120 -4.43 17.82 4.73
C LYS A 120 -4.50 17.88 3.21
N GLU A 121 -3.33 17.95 2.57
CA GLU A 121 -3.19 18.07 1.12
C GLU A 121 -2.53 16.84 0.50
N PHE A 122 -1.64 16.14 1.24
CA PHE A 122 -0.87 15.02 0.72
C PHE A 122 -1.01 13.76 1.58
N CYS A 123 -0.96 12.60 0.93
CA CYS A 123 -0.87 11.30 1.59
C CYS A 123 0.42 10.61 1.15
N PHE A 124 1.21 10.13 2.11
CA PHE A 124 2.32 9.22 1.86
C PHE A 124 1.87 7.79 2.14
N LEU A 125 1.85 6.95 1.11
CA LEU A 125 1.44 5.56 1.21
C LEU A 125 2.66 4.64 1.12
N SER A 126 2.75 3.69 2.03
CA SER A 126 3.72 2.60 1.88
C SER A 126 3.23 1.31 2.50
N ASN A 127 3.84 0.18 2.12
CA ASN A 127 3.58 -1.07 2.82
C ASN A 127 4.14 -1.05 4.25
N ILE A 128 3.46 -1.71 5.19
CA ILE A 128 3.91 -1.80 6.59
C ILE A 128 5.20 -2.62 6.76
N ASP A 129 5.45 -3.58 5.87
CA ASP A 129 6.67 -4.40 5.88
C ASP A 129 7.88 -3.69 5.25
N ASN A 130 7.67 -2.52 4.62
CA ASN A 130 8.75 -1.67 4.14
C ASN A 130 9.23 -0.72 5.25
N MET A 131 10.10 -1.21 6.14
CA MET A 131 10.68 -0.39 7.21
C MET A 131 11.57 0.76 6.71
N GLY A 132 12.02 0.71 5.45
CA GLY A 132 12.78 1.79 4.82
C GLY A 132 11.92 2.94 4.29
N ALA A 133 10.59 2.81 4.30
CA ALA A 133 9.66 3.83 3.83
C ALA A 133 9.43 4.90 4.91
N THR A 134 10.27 5.92 4.89
CA THR A 134 10.18 7.11 5.73
C THR A 134 9.80 8.33 4.89
N VAL A 135 9.16 9.32 5.51
CA VAL A 135 8.86 10.59 4.84
C VAL A 135 10.16 11.30 4.49
N ASP A 136 10.39 11.52 3.20
CA ASP A 136 11.51 12.30 2.67
C ASP A 136 11.07 13.75 2.44
N LEU A 137 11.80 14.70 3.04
CA LEU A 137 11.45 16.12 2.97
C LEU A 137 11.72 16.73 1.60
N GLY A 138 12.69 16.21 0.85
CA GLY A 138 12.97 16.65 -0.51
C GLY A 138 11.85 16.26 -1.47
N ILE A 139 11.31 15.04 -1.33
CA ILE A 139 10.14 14.59 -2.09
C ILE A 139 8.91 15.40 -1.72
N LEU A 140 8.64 15.62 -0.42
CA LEU A 140 7.51 16.44 0.00
C LEU A 140 7.62 17.90 -0.51
N ASN A 141 8.83 18.45 -0.50
CA ASN A 141 9.11 19.78 -1.05
C ASN A 141 8.86 19.85 -2.56
N LEU A 142 9.23 18.80 -3.29
CA LEU A 142 8.95 18.67 -4.72
C LEU A 142 7.43 18.67 -5.00
N CYS A 143 6.67 17.86 -4.26
CA CYS A 143 5.22 17.75 -4.43
C CYS A 143 4.52 19.09 -4.22
N LEU A 144 4.91 19.82 -3.16
CA LEU A 144 4.33 21.12 -2.80
C LEU A 144 4.68 22.24 -3.77
N ASN A 145 5.93 22.27 -4.27
CA ASN A 145 6.38 23.37 -5.15
C ASN A 145 6.07 23.15 -6.63
N GLU A 146 6.05 21.90 -7.09
CA GLU A 146 5.82 21.57 -8.50
C GLU A 146 4.39 21.12 -8.81
N ASN A 147 3.47 21.19 -7.83
CA ASN A 147 2.07 20.79 -7.97
C ASN A 147 1.90 19.38 -8.57
N ARG A 148 2.65 18.42 -8.03
CA ARG A 148 2.58 17.01 -8.46
C ARG A 148 1.46 16.31 -7.70
N GLU A 149 0.46 15.83 -8.42
CA GLU A 149 -0.68 15.11 -7.82
C GLU A 149 -0.34 13.67 -7.40
N PHE A 150 0.68 13.07 -8.03
CA PHE A 150 1.11 11.71 -7.74
C PHE A 150 2.61 11.56 -7.98
N VAL A 151 3.30 10.99 -7.01
CA VAL A 151 4.73 10.66 -7.08
C VAL A 151 4.88 9.20 -6.70
N MET A 152 5.88 8.53 -7.29
CA MET A 152 6.18 7.14 -6.98
C MET A 152 7.68 6.98 -6.86
N GLU A 153 8.13 6.49 -5.72
CA GLU A 153 9.55 6.22 -5.54
C GLU A 153 9.92 4.93 -6.31
N VAL A 154 10.95 5.05 -7.14
CA VAL A 154 11.54 3.94 -7.87
C VAL A 154 12.99 3.75 -7.47
N THR A 155 13.46 2.52 -7.51
CA THR A 155 14.87 2.18 -7.27
C THR A 155 15.43 1.39 -8.45
N ASP A 156 16.76 1.39 -8.58
CA ASP A 156 17.44 0.58 -9.58
C ASP A 156 17.08 -0.92 -9.44
N LYS A 157 16.78 -1.56 -10.57
CA LYS A 157 16.35 -2.95 -10.63
C LYS A 157 17.56 -3.88 -10.50
N ASN A 158 17.60 -4.63 -9.39
CA ASN A 158 18.56 -5.71 -9.17
C ASN A 158 17.91 -7.07 -9.49
N ALA A 159 18.72 -8.11 -9.72
CA ALA A 159 18.27 -9.45 -10.15
C ALA A 159 17.19 -10.10 -9.27
N SER A 160 17.03 -9.64 -8.03
CA SER A 160 16.04 -10.12 -7.05
C SER A 160 14.67 -9.43 -7.10
N ARG A 161 14.50 -8.32 -7.84
CA ARG A 161 13.30 -7.46 -7.78
C ARG A 161 12.54 -7.44 -9.12
N ARG A 162 11.29 -7.93 -9.15
CA ARG A 162 10.55 -8.30 -10.39
C ARG A 162 9.20 -7.60 -10.63
N GLN A 163 8.77 -6.72 -9.74
CA GLN A 163 7.45 -6.06 -9.74
C GLN A 163 7.57 -4.58 -10.13
N GLY A 164 6.64 -4.12 -10.96
CA GLY A 164 6.50 -2.73 -11.38
C GLY A 164 5.03 -2.40 -11.49
N LEU A 165 4.67 -1.18 -11.91
CA LEU A 165 3.27 -0.85 -12.19
C LEU A 165 2.67 -1.78 -13.25
N LEU A 166 3.51 -2.18 -14.21
CA LEU A 166 3.27 -3.31 -15.08
C LEU A 166 3.75 -4.58 -14.36
N GLU A 167 2.84 -5.49 -14.09
CA GLU A 167 3.12 -6.77 -13.45
C GLU A 167 3.39 -7.87 -14.48
N VAL A 168 4.15 -8.90 -14.11
CA VAL A 168 4.44 -10.05 -15.00
C VAL A 168 3.14 -10.69 -15.52
N ALA A 169 2.08 -10.68 -14.71
CA ALA A 169 0.78 -11.23 -15.08
C ALA A 169 0.10 -10.48 -16.24
N GLN A 170 0.47 -9.22 -16.47
CA GLN A 170 -0.05 -8.37 -17.56
C GLN A 170 0.81 -8.48 -18.83
N VAL A 171 1.98 -9.12 -18.75
CA VAL A 171 2.90 -9.26 -19.89
C VAL A 171 2.55 -10.51 -20.69
N PRO A 172 2.39 -10.40 -22.03
CA PRO A 172 2.20 -11.57 -22.88
C PRO A 172 3.35 -12.57 -22.70
N LYS A 173 3.04 -13.87 -22.66
CA LYS A 173 4.03 -14.92 -22.39
C LYS A 173 5.26 -14.84 -23.31
N SER A 174 5.08 -14.44 -24.57
CA SER A 174 6.13 -14.25 -25.57
C SER A 174 7.16 -13.17 -25.22
N HIS A 175 6.81 -12.19 -24.37
CA HIS A 175 7.66 -11.05 -24.01
C HIS A 175 8.14 -11.08 -22.55
N THR A 176 7.96 -12.21 -21.86
CA THR A 176 8.33 -12.35 -20.44
C THR A 176 9.83 -12.13 -20.22
N GLU A 177 10.69 -12.63 -21.11
CA GLU A 177 12.15 -12.48 -20.99
C GLU A 177 12.59 -11.04 -21.25
N ASP A 178 11.91 -10.33 -22.15
CA ASP A 178 12.14 -8.91 -22.38
C ASP A 178 11.81 -8.08 -21.15
N PHE A 179 10.70 -8.37 -20.47
CA PHE A 179 10.29 -7.69 -19.25
C PHE A 179 11.24 -7.94 -18.06
N LYS A 180 11.85 -9.13 -18.01
CA LYS A 180 12.87 -9.46 -17.00
C LYS A 180 14.20 -8.74 -17.24
N SER A 181 14.47 -8.29 -18.47
CA SER A 181 15.75 -7.65 -18.81
C SER A 181 15.96 -6.33 -18.06
N VAL A 182 17.01 -6.30 -17.22
CA VAL A 182 17.47 -5.10 -16.51
C VAL A 182 17.98 -4.02 -17.47
N LYS A 183 18.39 -4.41 -18.68
CA LYS A 183 18.81 -3.46 -19.73
C LYS A 183 17.65 -2.71 -20.36
N LYS A 184 16.46 -3.33 -20.42
CA LYS A 184 15.24 -2.73 -20.99
C LYS A 184 14.44 -1.98 -19.92
N PHE A 185 14.31 -2.57 -18.74
CA PHE A 185 13.62 -1.98 -17.60
C PHE A 185 14.60 -1.93 -16.42
N ASN A 186 15.19 -0.77 -16.20
CA ASN A 186 16.27 -0.55 -15.22
C ASN A 186 15.78 -0.06 -13.85
N VAL A 187 14.49 0.27 -13.71
CA VAL A 187 13.88 0.74 -12.46
C VAL A 187 12.80 -0.24 -11.95
N PHE A 188 12.56 -0.19 -10.65
CA PHE A 188 11.62 -1.04 -9.90
C PHE A 188 10.79 -0.17 -8.96
N ASN A 189 9.47 -0.42 -8.93
CA ASN A 189 8.54 0.30 -8.06
C ASN A 189 8.73 -0.15 -6.60
N THR A 190 9.00 0.79 -5.70
CA THR A 190 9.16 0.50 -4.26
C THR A 190 7.82 0.33 -3.54
N ASN A 191 6.72 0.75 -4.17
CA ASN A 191 5.39 0.87 -3.58
C ASN A 191 5.33 1.91 -2.44
N ASN A 192 6.24 2.89 -2.46
CA ASN A 192 6.15 4.14 -1.72
C ASN A 192 5.57 5.20 -2.68
N LEU A 193 4.40 5.74 -2.34
CA LEU A 193 3.61 6.68 -3.14
C LEU A 193 3.41 7.98 -2.36
#